data_AF-A0A6B2H7U0-F1
#
_entry.id   AF-A0A6B2H7U0-F1
#
_cell.length_a   1.000
_cell.length_b   1.000
_cell.length_c   1.000
_cell.angle_alpha   90.00
_cell.angle_beta   90.00
_cell.angle_gamma   90.00
#
_symmetry.space_group_name_H-M   'P 1'
#
loop_
_entity.id
_entity.type
_entity.pdbx_description
1 polymer ?
#
loop_
_entity_poly.entity_id
_entity_poly.type
_entity_poly.pdbx_seq_one_letter_code
_entity_poly.pdbx_strand_id
1 'polypeptide(L)'
;MGNHDAVNNGKALYKAMYGDFDFSFIVGNTKFILLNTNFLEFDGKAPDLVWLEAELKEGQKYDHIFVLSHIYPILYEFGRDQGKGEQYGALISKYNVSYSLHGHRHAYNLFYPFDGRIPYLVSGATERLEYIVFTINGDNITFERIQLNS
;
A
#
# COMPACT_ATOMS: atom_id res chain seq x y z
N MET A 1 -3.25 5.25 -6.26
CA MET A 1 -4.36 6.23 -6.31
C MET A 1 -4.64 6.78 -4.94
N GLY A 2 -4.55 8.10 -4.75
CA GLY A 2 -5.01 8.79 -3.55
C GLY A 2 -6.52 9.04 -3.55
N ASN A 3 -7.10 9.35 -2.40
CA ASN A 3 -8.55 9.61 -2.28
C ASN A 3 -8.96 10.87 -3.06
N HIS A 4 -8.11 11.89 -3.10
CA HIS A 4 -8.31 13.09 -3.94
C HIS A 4 -8.34 12.79 -5.45
N ASP A 5 -7.62 11.75 -5.90
CA ASP A 5 -7.64 11.32 -7.31
C ASP A 5 -8.98 10.68 -7.70
N ALA A 6 -9.81 10.29 -6.72
CA ALA A 6 -11.08 9.59 -6.94
C ALA A 6 -12.32 10.49 -6.82
N VAL A 7 -12.15 11.79 -6.56
CA VAL A 7 -13.25 12.76 -6.44
C VAL A 7 -13.72 13.24 -7.83
N ASN A 8 -15.03 13.44 -8.01
CA ASN A 8 -15.65 13.93 -9.25
C ASN A 8 -15.29 13.04 -10.47
N ASN A 9 -14.82 13.62 -11.59
CA ASN A 9 -14.36 12.87 -12.76
C ASN A 9 -12.97 12.22 -12.59
N GLY A 10 -12.36 12.31 -11.40
CA GLY A 10 -10.99 11.87 -11.13
C GLY A 10 -10.74 10.39 -11.44
N LYS A 11 -11.69 9.49 -11.15
CA LYS A 11 -11.54 8.05 -11.47
C LYS A 11 -11.42 7.79 -12.98
N ALA A 12 -12.24 8.47 -13.78
CA ALA A 12 -12.23 8.31 -15.24
C ALA A 12 -10.95 8.88 -15.85
N LEU A 13 -10.49 10.04 -15.33
CA LEU A 13 -9.25 10.67 -15.75
C LEU A 13 -8.02 9.82 -15.36
N TYR A 14 -7.96 9.35 -14.12
CA TYR A 14 -6.90 8.47 -13.64
C TYR A 14 -6.82 7.21 -14.51
N LYS A 15 -7.96 6.56 -14.77
CA LYS A 15 -8.00 5.35 -15.58
C LYS A 15 -7.54 5.61 -17.02
N ALA A 16 -7.92 6.73 -17.60
CA ALA A 16 -7.49 7.12 -18.95
C ALA A 16 -5.98 7.40 -19.03
N MET A 17 -5.37 7.90 -17.95
CA MET A 17 -3.94 8.27 -17.93
C MET A 17 -3.02 7.15 -17.44
N TYR A 18 -3.46 6.34 -16.47
CA TYR A 18 -2.61 5.42 -15.70
C TYR A 18 -3.07 3.97 -15.72
N GLY A 19 -4.26 3.68 -16.28
CA GLY A 19 -4.78 2.31 -16.39
C GLY A 19 -5.58 1.86 -15.16
N ASP A 20 -5.47 0.58 -14.82
CA ASP A 20 -6.27 -0.02 -13.76
C ASP A 20 -5.92 0.52 -12.36
N PHE A 21 -6.90 0.48 -11.46
CA PHE A 21 -6.75 1.03 -10.10
C PHE A 21 -5.94 0.14 -9.17
N ASP A 22 -5.93 -1.15 -9.50
CA ASP A 22 -5.16 -2.21 -8.86
C ASP A 22 -4.22 -2.77 -9.92
N PHE A 23 -2.91 -2.76 -9.66
CA PHE A 23 -1.93 -3.32 -10.58
C PHE A 23 -0.68 -3.78 -9.85
N SER A 24 0.11 -4.64 -10.49
CA SER A 24 1.39 -5.10 -9.94
C SER A 24 2.46 -5.10 -11.01
N PHE A 25 3.72 -5.04 -10.58
CA PHE A 25 4.88 -5.17 -11.44
C PHE A 25 6.04 -5.81 -10.69
N ILE A 26 7.06 -6.23 -11.43
CA ILE A 26 8.23 -6.93 -10.90
C ILE A 26 9.49 -6.17 -11.29
N VAL A 27 10.42 -6.02 -10.35
CA VAL A 27 11.76 -5.48 -10.59
C VAL A 27 12.76 -6.38 -9.88
N GLY A 28 13.70 -6.97 -10.63
CA GLY A 28 14.59 -7.99 -10.09
C GLY A 28 13.80 -9.17 -9.55
N ASN A 29 14.07 -9.57 -8.30
CA ASN A 29 13.34 -10.62 -7.60
C ASN A 29 12.37 -10.09 -6.54
N THR A 30 11.77 -8.92 -6.82
CA THR A 30 10.81 -8.26 -5.93
C THR A 30 9.52 -7.94 -6.68
N LYS A 31 8.39 -8.30 -6.07
CA LYS A 31 7.05 -7.94 -6.57
C LYS A 31 6.52 -6.72 -5.82
N PHE A 32 6.00 -5.75 -6.58
CA PHE A 32 5.31 -4.58 -6.07
C PHE A 32 3.83 -4.65 -6.45
N ILE A 33 2.96 -4.57 -5.45
CA ILE A 33 1.50 -4.63 -5.62
C ILE A 33 0.94 -3.28 -5.20
N LEU A 34 0.29 -2.58 -6.12
CA LEU A 34 -0.37 -1.30 -5.86
C LEU A 34 -1.86 -1.54 -5.77
N LEU A 35 -2.41 -1.32 -4.58
CA LEU A 35 -3.79 -1.61 -4.24
C LEU A 35 -4.55 -0.30 -4.02
N ASN A 36 -5.69 -0.17 -4.69
CA ASN A 36 -6.68 0.84 -4.42
C ASN A 36 -7.37 0.58 -3.09
N THR A 37 -7.29 1.53 -2.17
CA THR A 37 -7.86 1.42 -0.82
C THR A 37 -8.86 2.51 -0.49
N ASN A 38 -9.36 3.22 -1.51
CA ASN A 38 -10.33 4.30 -1.38
C ASN A 38 -11.75 3.72 -1.18
N PHE A 39 -12.00 3.13 -0.01
CA PHE A 39 -13.23 2.39 0.29
C PHE A 39 -14.48 3.27 0.11
N LEU A 40 -14.46 4.49 0.65
CA LEU A 40 -15.60 5.41 0.58
C LEU A 40 -15.86 5.87 -0.86
N GLU A 41 -14.81 6.27 -1.56
CA GLU A 41 -14.93 6.75 -2.93
C GLU A 41 -15.37 5.64 -3.87
N PHE A 42 -15.14 4.36 -3.57
CA PHE A 42 -15.51 3.22 -4.41
C PHE A 42 -16.76 2.46 -3.90
N ASP A 43 -17.64 3.12 -3.14
CA ASP A 43 -18.90 2.54 -2.64
C ASP A 43 -18.70 1.21 -1.88
N GLY A 44 -17.59 1.12 -1.14
CA GLY A 44 -17.20 -0.05 -0.35
C GLY A 44 -16.61 -1.22 -1.14
N LYS A 45 -16.41 -1.07 -2.45
CA LYS A 45 -15.84 -2.13 -3.31
C LYS A 45 -14.33 -2.27 -3.15
N ALA A 46 -13.62 -1.19 -2.87
CA ALA A 46 -12.19 -1.18 -2.59
C ALA A 46 -11.91 -1.35 -1.08
N PRO A 47 -10.83 -2.02 -0.65
CA PRO A 47 -9.93 -2.80 -1.48
C PRO A 47 -10.56 -4.11 -1.99
N ASP A 48 -10.12 -4.55 -3.17
CA ASP A 48 -10.37 -5.88 -3.70
C ASP A 48 -9.38 -6.89 -3.09
N LEU A 49 -9.82 -7.54 -2.01
CA LEU A 49 -9.00 -8.48 -1.26
C LEU A 49 -8.87 -9.84 -1.94
N VAL A 50 -9.78 -10.18 -2.87
CA VAL A 50 -9.69 -11.42 -3.66
C VAL A 50 -8.59 -11.27 -4.70
N TRP A 51 -8.56 -10.12 -5.39
CA TRP A 51 -7.48 -9.78 -6.30
C TRP A 51 -6.13 -9.70 -5.57
N LEU A 52 -6.08 -9.03 -4.41
CA LEU A 52 -4.87 -8.96 -3.59
C LEU A 52 -4.34 -10.36 -3.23
N GLU A 53 -5.20 -11.27 -2.77
CA GLU A 53 -4.76 -12.62 -2.42
C GLU A 53 -4.18 -13.39 -3.61
N ALA A 54 -4.77 -13.23 -4.81
CA ALA A 54 -4.24 -13.84 -6.03
C ALA A 54 -2.83 -13.30 -6.35
N GLU A 55 -2.64 -11.98 -6.25
CA GLU A 55 -1.35 -11.35 -6.49
C GLU A 55 -0.29 -11.74 -5.44
N LEU A 56 -0.68 -11.85 -4.17
CA LEU A 56 0.20 -12.30 -3.09
C LEU A 56 0.63 -13.76 -3.27
N LYS A 57 -0.31 -14.63 -3.68
CA LYS A 57 -0.02 -16.03 -3.96
C LYS A 57 0.93 -16.19 -5.15
N GLU A 58 0.72 -15.45 -6.23
CA GLU A 58 1.66 -15.41 -7.36
C GLU A 58 3.02 -14.85 -6.93
N GLY A 59 3.01 -13.87 -6.01
CA GLY A 59 4.19 -13.21 -5.48
C GLY A 59 5.13 -14.12 -4.68
N GLN A 60 4.67 -15.26 -4.18
CA GLN A 60 5.47 -16.18 -3.36
C GLN A 60 6.66 -16.81 -4.10
N LYS A 61 6.78 -16.62 -5.42
CA LYS A 61 7.95 -17.05 -6.21
C LYS A 61 9.08 -16.03 -6.24
N TYR A 62 8.89 -14.85 -5.67
CA TYR A 62 9.89 -13.78 -5.55
C TYR A 62 10.39 -13.69 -4.11
N ASP A 63 11.59 -13.16 -3.91
CA ASP A 63 12.19 -13.05 -2.56
C ASP A 63 11.44 -12.03 -1.71
N HIS A 64 10.94 -10.98 -2.34
CA HIS A 64 10.28 -9.87 -1.65
C HIS A 64 8.94 -9.50 -2.27
N ILE A 65 8.00 -9.13 -1.41
CA ILE A 65 6.70 -8.61 -1.81
C ILE A 65 6.46 -7.30 -1.06
N PHE A 66 6.19 -6.23 -1.79
CA PHE A 66 5.77 -4.95 -1.24
C PHE A 66 4.33 -4.69 -1.64
N VAL A 67 3.48 -4.35 -0.67
CA VAL A 67 2.13 -3.88 -0.95
C VAL A 67 2.09 -2.38 -0.68
N LEU A 68 1.61 -1.61 -1.66
CA LEU A 68 1.51 -0.16 -1.60
C LEU A 68 0.05 0.25 -1.72
N SER A 69 -0.39 1.17 -0.89
CA SER A 69 -1.71 1.77 -1.01
C SER A 69 -1.72 3.22 -0.50
N HIS A 70 -2.84 3.92 -0.64
CA HIS A 70 -2.94 5.28 -0.10
C HIS A 70 -3.45 5.29 1.34
N ILE A 71 -4.68 4.82 1.55
CA ILE A 71 -5.30 4.69 2.86
C ILE A 71 -4.77 3.41 3.51
N TYR A 72 -4.35 3.50 4.77
CA TYR A 72 -3.80 2.38 5.53
C TYR A 72 -4.88 1.66 6.38
N PRO A 73 -4.72 0.37 6.69
CA PRO A 73 -5.86 -0.52 6.96
C PRO A 73 -6.55 -0.37 8.31
N ILE A 74 -6.00 0.44 9.23
CA ILE A 74 -6.63 0.69 10.53
C ILE A 74 -7.59 1.89 10.51
N LEU A 75 -7.76 2.53 9.36
CA LEU A 75 -8.66 3.67 9.18
C LEU A 75 -10.07 3.27 8.76
N TYR A 76 -11.03 4.12 9.12
CA TYR A 76 -12.43 3.97 8.71
C TYR A 76 -12.57 4.03 7.18
N GLU A 77 -11.81 4.93 6.54
CA GLU A 77 -11.79 5.14 5.09
C GLU A 77 -11.18 3.96 4.30
N PHE A 78 -10.66 2.94 5.01
CA PHE A 78 -10.26 1.66 4.43
C PHE A 78 -11.39 0.61 4.49
N GLY A 79 -12.48 0.89 5.20
CA GLY A 79 -13.53 -0.08 5.52
C GLY A 79 -13.24 -0.91 6.76
N ARG A 80 -12.48 -0.37 7.73
CA ARG A 80 -12.15 -1.07 9.00
C ARG A 80 -13.40 -1.63 9.69
N ASP A 81 -14.46 -0.84 9.81
CA ASP A 81 -15.68 -1.25 10.53
C ASP A 81 -16.47 -2.35 9.79
N GLN A 82 -16.11 -2.65 8.53
CA GLN A 82 -16.64 -3.77 7.75
C GLN A 82 -15.68 -4.96 7.71
N GLY A 83 -14.63 -4.96 8.54
CA GLY A 83 -13.64 -6.05 8.61
C GLY A 83 -12.61 -6.06 7.48
N LYS A 84 -12.64 -5.11 6.54
CA LYS A 84 -11.68 -5.04 5.42
C LYS A 84 -10.24 -4.91 5.91
N GLY A 85 -10.03 -4.10 6.96
CA GLY A 85 -8.71 -3.89 7.56
C GLY A 85 -8.13 -5.18 8.17
N GLU A 86 -8.95 -5.96 8.88
CA GLU A 86 -8.54 -7.22 9.49
C GLU A 86 -8.25 -8.30 8.45
N GLN A 87 -9.11 -8.41 7.43
CA GLN A 87 -8.90 -9.34 6.31
C GLN A 87 -7.62 -8.99 5.54
N TYR A 88 -7.38 -7.71 5.29
CA TYR A 88 -6.12 -7.24 4.70
C TYR A 88 -4.93 -7.64 5.56
N GLY A 89 -4.95 -7.32 6.86
CA GLY A 89 -3.88 -7.67 7.79
C GLY A 89 -3.57 -9.18 7.81
N ALA A 90 -4.61 -10.01 7.81
CA ALA A 90 -4.47 -11.47 7.75
C ALA A 90 -3.78 -11.94 6.45
N LEU A 91 -4.09 -11.33 5.30
CA LEU A 91 -3.43 -11.65 4.02
C LEU A 91 -1.96 -11.23 4.04
N ILE A 92 -1.66 -10.01 4.46
CA ILE A 92 -0.28 -9.51 4.56
C ILE A 92 0.58 -10.44 5.43
N SER A 93 0.06 -10.86 6.57
CA SER A 93 0.75 -11.76 7.49
C SER A 93 0.80 -13.22 7.02
N LYS A 94 -0.21 -13.71 6.29
CA LYS A 94 -0.26 -15.07 5.72
C LYS A 94 0.80 -15.28 4.64
N TYR A 95 1.01 -14.28 3.80
CA TYR A 95 1.92 -14.35 2.65
C TYR A 95 3.30 -13.72 2.93
N ASN A 96 3.60 -13.41 4.20
CA ASN A 96 4.90 -12.87 4.64
C ASN A 96 5.39 -11.68 3.79
N VAL A 97 4.51 -10.72 3.57
CA VAL A 97 4.83 -9.49 2.82
C VAL A 97 5.98 -8.76 3.51
N SER A 98 6.97 -8.30 2.75
CA SER A 98 8.15 -7.64 3.31
C SER A 98 7.79 -6.31 3.96
N TYR A 99 7.01 -5.47 3.28
CA TYR A 99 6.50 -4.19 3.80
C TYR A 99 5.12 -3.86 3.24
N SER A 100 4.28 -3.28 4.10
CA SER A 100 3.03 -2.64 3.74
C SER A 100 3.19 -1.12 3.77
N LEU A 101 3.25 -0.48 2.61
CA LEU A 101 3.56 0.93 2.44
C LEU A 101 2.28 1.73 2.17
N HIS A 102 2.16 2.87 2.84
CA HIS A 102 0.95 3.68 2.82
C HIS A 102 1.24 5.18 2.79
N GLY A 103 0.23 5.99 2.47
CA GLY A 103 0.28 7.44 2.53
C GLY A 103 -0.80 8.03 3.45
N HIS A 104 -1.52 9.03 2.93
CA HIS A 104 -2.72 9.65 3.53
C HIS A 104 -2.49 10.55 4.76
N ARG A 105 -1.65 10.19 5.75
CA ARG A 105 -1.53 10.98 7.00
C ARG A 105 -0.55 12.14 7.01
N HIS A 106 0.13 12.40 5.90
CA HIS A 106 1.10 13.51 5.74
C HIS A 106 2.21 13.52 6.82
N ALA A 107 2.41 12.38 7.52
CA ALA A 107 3.38 12.21 8.58
C ALA A 107 3.93 10.78 8.57
N TYR A 108 5.24 10.65 8.71
CA TYR A 108 5.90 9.36 8.85
C TYR A 108 5.38 8.59 10.05
N ASN A 109 5.08 7.31 9.84
CA ASN A 109 4.82 6.38 10.92
C ASN A 109 5.25 4.97 10.51
N LEU A 110 6.10 4.33 11.31
CA LEU A 110 6.43 2.91 11.19
C LEU A 110 5.85 2.19 12.41
N PHE A 111 5.00 1.20 12.16
CA PHE A 111 4.30 0.46 13.20
C PHE A 111 4.03 -0.98 12.78
N TYR A 112 3.65 -1.82 13.74
CA TYR A 112 3.43 -3.25 13.57
C TYR A 112 2.01 -3.60 14.06
N PRO A 113 0.97 -3.34 13.25
CA PRO A 113 -0.42 -3.63 13.61
C PRO A 113 -0.72 -5.14 13.50
N PHE A 114 -1.96 -5.52 13.83
CA PHE A 114 -2.46 -6.89 13.73
C PHE A 114 -1.66 -7.88 14.57
N ASP A 115 -0.99 -8.85 13.94
CA ASP A 115 -0.17 -9.86 14.63
C ASP A 115 1.25 -9.39 14.95
N GLY A 116 1.58 -8.13 14.61
CA GLY A 116 2.82 -7.47 14.99
C GLY A 116 4.06 -7.94 14.23
N ARG A 117 3.93 -8.79 13.20
CA ARG A 117 5.08 -9.38 12.49
C ARG A 117 5.58 -8.55 11.32
N ILE A 118 4.67 -7.92 10.58
CA ILE A 118 4.98 -7.23 9.32
C ILE A 118 5.02 -5.71 9.55
N PRO A 119 6.04 -5.00 9.06
CA PRO A 119 6.11 -3.54 9.17
C PRO A 119 5.12 -2.83 8.25
N TYR A 120 4.39 -1.87 8.83
CA TYR A 120 3.52 -0.94 8.12
C TYR A 120 4.14 0.44 8.18
N LEU A 121 4.44 1.00 7.02
CA LEU A 121 5.10 2.29 6.91
C LEU A 121 4.18 3.26 6.19
N VAL A 122 3.84 4.35 6.86
CA VAL A 122 3.13 5.49 6.28
C VAL A 122 4.17 6.55 5.95
N SER A 123 4.28 6.96 4.68
CA SER A 123 5.14 8.06 4.28
C SER A 123 4.50 9.42 4.61
N GLY A 124 5.34 10.41 4.88
CA GLY A 124 4.93 11.82 4.91
C GLY A 124 4.37 12.27 3.55
N ALA A 125 3.82 13.49 3.52
CA ALA A 125 3.46 14.13 2.26
C ALA A 125 4.66 14.80 1.61
N THR A 126 4.69 14.80 0.29
CA THR A 126 5.67 15.54 -0.53
C THR A 126 5.66 17.05 -0.24
N GLU A 127 4.55 17.59 0.27
CA GLU A 127 4.45 18.98 0.76
C GLU A 127 5.40 19.29 1.93
N ARG A 128 5.87 18.28 2.66
CA ARG A 128 6.90 18.41 3.71
C ARG A 128 8.31 18.08 3.23
N LEU A 129 8.51 17.99 1.90
CA LEU A 129 9.77 17.62 1.24
C LEU A 129 10.42 16.36 1.84
N GLU A 130 9.57 15.38 2.17
CA GLU A 130 9.99 14.14 2.77
C GLU A 130 9.71 12.95 1.85
N TYR A 131 10.70 12.07 1.71
CA TYR A 131 10.56 10.82 0.98
C TYR A 131 11.36 9.70 1.66
N ILE A 132 11.08 8.46 1.27
CA ILE A 132 11.70 7.27 1.84
C ILE A 132 12.42 6.53 0.73
N VAL A 133 13.70 6.26 0.94
CA VAL A 133 14.53 5.49 0.00
C VAL A 133 14.65 4.08 0.54
N PHE A 134 14.09 3.10 -0.16
CA PHE A 134 14.30 1.68 0.13
C PHE A 134 15.51 1.17 -0.65
N THR A 135 16.36 0.39 0.02
CA THR A 135 17.47 -0.34 -0.60
C THR A 135 17.26 -1.83 -0.34
N ILE A 136 17.28 -2.63 -1.41
CA ILE A 136 17.08 -4.09 -1.37
C ILE A 136 18.36 -4.75 -1.85
N ASN A 137 19.05 -5.49 -0.97
CA ASN A 137 20.31 -6.17 -1.23
C ASN A 137 20.20 -7.65 -0.84
N GLY A 138 19.84 -8.51 -1.80
CA GLY A 138 19.47 -9.90 -1.50
C GLY A 138 18.31 -9.92 -0.52
N ASP A 139 18.45 -10.65 0.59
CA ASP A 139 17.42 -10.74 1.63
C ASP A 139 17.33 -9.50 2.54
N ASN A 140 18.33 -8.61 2.49
CA ASN A 140 18.38 -7.45 3.37
C ASN A 140 17.62 -6.26 2.76
N ILE A 141 16.60 -5.78 3.47
CA ILE A 141 15.87 -4.56 3.15
C ILE A 141 16.21 -3.49 4.19
N THR A 142 16.72 -2.35 3.73
CA THR A 142 16.88 -1.16 4.56
C THR A 142 16.08 0.00 3.96
N PHE A 143 15.77 0.99 4.80
CA PHE A 143 15.17 2.23 4.31
C PHE A 143 15.72 3.43 5.07
N GLU A 144 15.75 4.58 4.39
CA GLU A 144 16.17 5.86 4.95
C GLU A 144 15.05 6.88 4.74
N ARG A 145 14.73 7.63 5.81
CA ARG A 145 13.81 8.77 5.74
C ARG A 145 14.62 10.02 5.44
N ILE A 146 14.38 10.63 4.28
CA ILE A 146 15.06 11.84 3.86
C ILE A 146 14.13 13.04 4.03
N GLN A 147 14.59 14.06 4.75
CA GLN A 147 13.92 15.35 4.90
C GLN A 147 14.79 16.41 4.25
N LEU A 148 14.25 17.13 3.27
CA LEU A 148 14.93 18.30 2.72
C LEU A 148 14.58 19.50 3.60
N ASN A 149 15.56 19.97 4.38
CA ASN A 149 15.41 21.22 5.13
C ASN A 149 15.39 22.39 4.12
N SER A 150 14.34 23.21 4.17
CA SER A 150 14.26 24.50 3.48
C SER A 150 15.03 25.58 4.22
#